data_AF-F7Q1H0-F1
#
_entry.id   AF-F7Q1H0-F1
#
_cell.length_a   1.000
_cell.length_b   1.000
_cell.length_c   1.000
_cell.angle_alpha   90.00
_cell.angle_beta   90.00
_cell.angle_gamma   90.00
#
_symmetry.space_group_name_H-M   'P 1'
#
loop_
_entity.id
_entity.type
_entity.pdbx_description
1 polymer ?
#
loop_
_entity_poly.entity_id
_entity_poly.type
_entity_poly.pdbx_seq_one_letter_code
_entity_poly.pdbx_strand_id
1 'polypeptide(L)'
;MKKKVHIKLNDGTIVFKGKSLNLPIKKDYIIKKSIEVFDDEDPCIIHQSYVIKLYVKEILDLVPEGKELQLSDVLDQIDFLDVDSKENCILIVEG
;
A
#
# COMPACT_ATOMS: atom_id res chain seq x y z
N MET A 1 9.65 11.17 -0.99
CA MET A 1 9.75 9.73 -0.70
C MET A 1 10.21 9.01 -1.97
N LYS A 2 11.39 8.38 -1.94
CA LYS A 2 11.99 7.67 -3.11
C LYS A 2 12.13 6.16 -2.90
N LYS A 3 11.56 5.62 -1.81
CA LYS A 3 11.62 4.18 -1.49
C LYS A 3 10.91 3.37 -2.56
N LYS A 4 11.59 2.33 -3.03
CA LYS A 4 11.03 1.33 -3.94
C LYS A 4 10.44 0.21 -3.10
N VAL A 5 9.37 -0.39 -3.62
CA VAL A 5 8.77 -1.56 -3.01
C VAL A 5 8.56 -2.59 -4.09
N HIS A 6 8.70 -3.85 -3.70
CA HIS A 6 8.27 -4.96 -4.54
C HIS A 6 7.38 -5.89 -3.74
N ILE A 7 6.36 -6.42 -4.41
CA ILE A 7 5.47 -7.46 -3.91
C ILE A 7 5.71 -8.67 -4.79
N LYS A 8 6.09 -9.78 -4.19
CA LYS A 8 6.26 -11.07 -4.85
C LYS A 8 5.36 -12.12 -4.18
N LEU A 9 4.90 -13.10 -4.94
CA LEU A 9 4.30 -14.29 -4.37
C LEU A 9 5.37 -15.16 -3.72
N ASN A 10 4.96 -16.05 -2.81
CA ASN A 10 5.82 -17.08 -2.21
C ASN A 10 6.51 -17.95 -3.27
N ASP A 11 5.88 -18.13 -4.43
CA ASP A 11 6.42 -18.86 -5.59
C ASP A 11 7.49 -18.04 -6.38
N GLY A 12 7.78 -16.80 -5.97
CA GLY A 12 8.77 -15.92 -6.60
C GLY A 12 8.22 -15.07 -7.76
N THR A 13 6.94 -15.21 -8.11
CA THR A 13 6.28 -14.39 -9.14
C THR A 13 6.14 -12.94 -8.66
N ILE A 14 6.63 -11.98 -9.44
CA ILE A 14 6.54 -10.55 -9.08
C ILE A 14 5.13 -10.04 -9.41
N VAL A 15 4.39 -9.63 -8.38
CA VAL A 15 3.04 -9.06 -8.51
C VAL A 15 3.11 -7.55 -8.73
N PHE A 16 4.02 -6.89 -8.01
CA PHE A 16 4.23 -5.46 -8.13
C PHE A 16 5.71 -5.12 -7.93
N LYS A 17 6.24 -4.19 -8.71
CA LYS A 17 7.58 -3.64 -8.50
C LYS A 17 7.62 -2.21 -8.95
N GLY A 18 7.89 -1.30 -8.02
CA GLY A 18 7.86 0.12 -8.36
C GLY A 18 8.18 1.03 -7.18
N LYS A 19 7.73 2.28 -7.30
CA LYS A 19 7.79 3.23 -6.18
C LYS A 19 6.71 2.85 -5.17
N SER A 20 7.01 3.06 -3.89
CA SER A 20 6.04 2.99 -2.79
C SER A 20 4.75 3.75 -3.09
N LEU A 21 4.85 4.95 -3.67
CA LEU A 21 3.69 5.78 -4.06
C LEU A 21 2.81 5.22 -5.19
N ASN A 22 3.29 4.24 -5.93
CA ASN A 22 2.53 3.58 -7.01
C ASN A 22 1.89 2.27 -6.54
N LEU A 23 1.92 1.98 -5.23
CA LEU A 23 1.26 0.78 -4.71
C LEU A 23 -0.19 0.74 -5.19
N PRO A 24 -0.66 -0.42 -5.67
CA PRO A 24 -2.05 -0.57 -6.09
C PRO A 24 -2.92 -0.50 -4.83
N ILE A 25 -3.65 0.59 -4.66
CA ILE A 25 -4.57 0.82 -3.54
C ILE A 25 -5.97 0.90 -4.12
N LYS A 26 -6.92 0.22 -3.48
CA LYS A 26 -8.33 0.24 -3.84
C LYS A 26 -8.84 1.67 -3.82
N LYS A 27 -9.41 2.13 -4.94
CA LYS A 27 -9.93 3.49 -5.06
C LYS A 27 -10.99 3.81 -4.01
N ASP A 28 -11.85 2.85 -3.69
CA ASP A 28 -12.91 2.99 -2.68
C ASP A 28 -12.35 3.36 -1.30
N TYR A 29 -11.26 2.72 -0.89
CA TYR A 29 -10.54 3.03 0.35
C TYR A 29 -9.95 4.43 0.33
N ILE A 30 -9.37 4.86 -0.79
CA ILE A 30 -8.81 6.21 -0.94
C ILE A 30 -9.92 7.26 -0.78
N ILE A 31 -11.05 7.07 -1.45
CA ILE A 31 -12.19 8.00 -1.38
C ILE A 31 -12.74 8.05 0.04
N LYS A 32 -13.07 6.89 0.62
CA LYS A 32 -13.61 6.80 1.98
C LYS A 32 -12.71 7.48 3.00
N LYS A 33 -11.41 7.15 2.99
CA LYS A 33 -10.45 7.74 3.92
C LYS A 33 -10.22 9.23 3.67
N SER A 34 -10.36 9.68 2.42
CA SER A 34 -10.28 11.11 2.10
C SER A 34 -11.48 11.86 2.68
N ILE A 35 -12.69 11.31 2.55
CA ILE A 35 -13.89 11.88 3.18
C ILE A 35 -13.70 11.91 4.72
N GLU A 36 -13.22 10.83 5.33
CA GLU A 36 -12.98 10.77 6.78
C GLU A 36 -11.95 11.80 7.28
N VAL A 37 -10.89 12.07 6.50
CA VAL A 37 -9.79 12.96 6.91
C VAL A 37 -10.11 14.43 6.62
N PHE A 38 -10.80 14.70 5.51
CA PHE A 38 -11.03 16.06 5.02
C PHE A 38 -12.47 16.55 5.17
N ASP A 39 -13.40 15.69 5.63
CA ASP A 39 -14.84 15.96 5.73
C ASP A 39 -15.42 16.46 4.39
N ASP A 40 -14.84 15.97 3.28
CA ASP A 40 -15.14 16.39 1.91
C ASP A 40 -15.79 15.22 1.18
N GLU A 41 -17.09 15.35 0.86
CA GLU A 41 -17.91 14.31 0.24
C GLU A 41 -17.46 13.94 -1.18
N ASP A 42 -16.74 14.82 -1.89
CA ASP A 42 -16.17 14.56 -3.22
C ASP A 42 -14.67 14.90 -3.21
N PRO A 43 -13.84 14.04 -2.59
CA PRO A 43 -12.43 14.37 -2.36
C PRO A 43 -11.69 14.49 -3.68
N CYS A 44 -11.18 15.69 -3.95
CA CYS A 44 -10.42 15.96 -5.17
C CYS A 44 -9.07 15.19 -5.23
N ILE A 45 -8.39 15.27 -6.37
CA ILE A 45 -7.11 14.57 -6.62
C ILE A 45 -6.01 14.91 -5.59
N ILE A 46 -6.07 16.10 -4.98
CA ILE A 46 -5.11 16.55 -3.97
C ILE A 46 -5.34 15.76 -2.66
N HIS A 47 -6.59 15.63 -2.23
CA HIS A 47 -6.98 14.84 -1.05
C HIS A 47 -6.63 13.36 -1.24
N GLN A 48 -6.98 12.79 -2.40
CA GLN A 48 -6.64 11.41 -2.74
C GLN A 48 -5.13 11.16 -2.72
N SER A 49 -4.34 12.09 -3.29
CA SER A 49 -2.87 12.00 -3.28
C SER A 49 -2.28 12.06 -1.87
N TYR A 50 -2.91 12.77 -0.95
CA TYR A 50 -2.50 12.81 0.45
C TYR A 50 -2.79 11.48 1.15
N VAL A 51 -4.00 10.94 0.96
CA VAL A 51 -4.39 9.64 1.53
C VAL A 51 -3.55 8.49 0.99
N ILE A 52 -3.20 8.48 -0.30
CA ILE A 52 -2.25 7.52 -0.86
C ILE A 52 -0.92 7.59 -0.12
N LYS A 53 -0.39 8.79 0.14
CA LYS A 53 0.86 8.96 0.89
C LYS A 53 0.74 8.46 2.33
N LEU A 54 -0.42 8.62 2.97
CA LEU A 54 -0.69 8.08 4.30
C LEU A 54 -0.62 6.56 4.30
N TYR A 55 -1.40 5.89 3.44
CA TYR A 55 -1.39 4.42 3.34
C TYR A 55 0.00 3.87 3.02
N VAL A 56 0.69 4.51 2.09
CA VAL A 56 2.06 4.16 1.75
C VAL A 56 2.99 4.31 2.94
N LYS A 57 2.83 5.37 3.73
CA LYS A 57 3.60 5.57 4.96
C LYS A 57 3.30 4.47 5.99
N GLU A 58 2.04 4.07 6.17
CA GLU A 58 1.67 2.97 7.07
C GLU A 58 2.34 1.66 6.64
N ILE A 59 2.29 1.32 5.36
CA ILE A 59 3.00 0.15 4.81
C ILE A 59 4.51 0.20 5.07
N LEU A 60 5.12 1.38 4.87
CA LEU A 60 6.56 1.56 5.08
C LEU A 60 6.96 1.57 6.57
N ASP A 61 6.02 1.84 7.47
CA ASP A 61 6.23 1.77 8.92
C ASP A 61 6.13 0.31 9.41
N LEU A 62 5.24 -0.47 8.79
CA LEU A 62 5.11 -1.91 9.01
C LEU A 62 6.34 -2.71 8.54
N VAL A 63 6.98 -2.27 7.46
CA VAL A 63 8.14 -2.96 6.88
C VAL A 63 9.41 -2.13 7.08
N PRO A 64 10.27 -2.49 8.05
CA PRO A 64 11.56 -1.84 8.17
C PRO A 64 12.40 -2.04 6.89
N GLU A 65 13.19 -1.04 6.53
CA GLU A 65 13.99 -1.04 5.30
C GLU A 65 14.90 -2.26 5.21
N GLY A 66 14.91 -2.92 4.05
CA GLY A 66 15.72 -4.11 3.81
C GLY A 66 15.17 -5.39 4.45
N LYS A 67 13.96 -5.36 5.02
CA LYS A 67 13.25 -6.57 5.46
C LYS A 67 12.11 -6.93 4.52
N GLU A 68 11.74 -8.20 4.61
CA GLU A 68 10.58 -8.78 3.95
C GLU A 68 9.46 -8.91 4.99
N LEU A 69 8.25 -8.50 4.62
CA LEU A 69 7.04 -8.69 5.42
C LEU A 69 6.07 -9.57 4.65
N GLN A 70 5.62 -10.63 5.31
CA GLN A 70 4.59 -11.47 4.74
C GLN A 70 3.23 -10.78 4.90
N LEU A 71 2.55 -10.55 3.77
CA LEU A 71 1.26 -9.85 3.75
C LEU A 71 0.17 -10.65 4.49
N SER A 72 0.32 -11.97 4.65
CA SER A 72 -0.53 -12.81 5.50
C SER A 72 -0.57 -12.36 6.97
N ASP A 73 0.52 -11.80 7.49
CA ASP A 73 0.64 -11.40 8.90
C ASP A 73 -0.13 -10.11 9.19
N VAL A 74 -0.33 -9.29 8.16
CA VAL A 74 -0.93 -7.95 8.25
C VAL A 74 -2.18 -7.81 7.37
N LEU A 75 -2.84 -8.90 6.98
CA LEU A 75 -3.99 -8.90 6.05
C LEU A 75 -5.04 -7.85 6.38
N ASP A 76 -5.37 -7.71 7.67
CA ASP A 76 -6.32 -6.74 8.19
C ASP A 76 -5.87 -5.28 7.94
N GLN A 77 -4.58 -5.00 8.18
CA GLN A 77 -4.00 -3.68 7.98
C GLN A 77 -3.80 -3.33 6.50
N ILE A 78 -3.72 -4.31 5.61
CA ILE A 78 -3.52 -4.11 4.16
C ILE A 78 -4.79 -4.33 3.35
N ASP A 79 -5.98 -4.26 3.95
CA ASP A 79 -7.20 -4.50 3.19
C ASP A 79 -7.39 -3.50 2.04
N PHE A 80 -6.92 -2.27 2.24
CA PHE A 80 -6.89 -1.21 1.23
C PHE A 80 -6.01 -1.54 0.01
N LEU A 81 -5.07 -2.47 0.13
CA LEU A 81 -4.19 -2.84 -0.98
C LEU A 81 -4.98 -3.63 -2.04
N ASP A 82 -4.81 -3.29 -3.31
CA ASP A 82 -5.46 -3.94 -4.44
C ASP A 82 -4.50 -4.95 -5.07
N VAL A 83 -4.30 -6.07 -4.36
CA VAL A 83 -3.37 -7.14 -4.75
C VAL A 83 -4.10 -8.46 -4.64
N ASP A 84 -3.97 -9.27 -5.67
CA ASP A 84 -4.52 -10.62 -5.71
C ASP A 84 -3.64 -11.58 -4.89
N SER A 85 -4.26 -12.56 -4.23
CA SER A 85 -3.55 -13.56 -3.41
C SER A 85 -2.64 -12.94 -2.32
N LYS A 86 -3.13 -11.93 -1.58
CA LYS A 86 -2.37 -11.24 -0.51
C LYS A 86 -1.78 -12.19 0.54
N GLU A 87 -2.51 -13.25 0.89
CA GLU A 87 -2.06 -14.27 1.84
C GLU A 87 -0.76 -14.97 1.43
N ASN A 88 -0.48 -15.03 0.13
CA ASN A 88 0.72 -15.64 -0.43
C ASN A 88 1.74 -14.62 -0.92
N CYS A 89 1.58 -13.35 -0.56
CA CYS A 89 2.45 -12.27 -0.99
C CYS A 89 3.46 -11.88 0.10
N ILE A 90 4.64 -11.48 -0.34
CA ILE A 90 5.71 -10.91 0.45
C ILE A 90 5.99 -9.51 -0.09
N LEU A 91 5.96 -8.52 0.79
CA LEU A 91 6.32 -7.14 0.51
C LEU A 91 7.76 -6.89 0.98
N ILE A 92 8.56 -6.31 0.10
CA ILE A 92 9.93 -5.89 0.39
C ILE A 92 10.08 -4.40 0.11
N VAL A 93 10.69 -3.70 1.06
CA VAL A 93 11.01 -2.27 0.95
C VAL A 93 12.50 -2.09 0.68
N GLU A 94 12.82 -1.49 -0.48
CA GLU A 94 14.16 -1.11 -0.89
C GLU A 94 14.33 0.42 -0.75
N GLY A 95 15.27 0.84 0.09
CA GLY A 95 15.62 2.24 0.37
C GLY A 95 16.65 2.79 -0.60
#